data_AF-A0A3G6S190-F1
#
_entry.id   AF-A0A3G6S190-F1
#
_cell.length_a   1.000
_cell.length_b   1.000
_cell.length_c   1.000
_cell.angle_alpha   90.00
_cell.angle_beta   90.00
_cell.angle_gamma   90.00
#
_symmetry.space_group_name_H-M   'P 1'
#
loop_
_entity.id
_entity.type
_entity.pdbx_description
1 polymer ?
#
loop_
_entity_poly.entity_id
_entity_poly.type
_entity_poly.pdbx_seq_one_letter_code
_entity_poly.pdbx_strand_id
1 'polypeptide(L)'
;MPSSPNYINYVRIPENNDWVIFILIGCIFLYVFMMNIVERDASLKDFLLQKYFDASNNLPSWIITSCVTTLTLSALISQYIPVVPKFIADLHILGYQLNKFGYTLLAVMFFYLIKSTLGFLFYQSIGDGKKWTIFYFTSTKFYFILSFLLIILCVSHYYFPVDRNKIFIYYFFFFSFVFIFKVFFYLFHKNKILPEKWYYKFLYICTLQIAPLLLLWKLLFF
;
A
#
# COMPACT_ATOMS: atom_id res chain seq x y z
N MET A 1 -1.33 -34.85 50.03
CA MET A 1 -1.20 -34.11 48.76
C MET A 1 -2.56 -34.10 48.08
N PRO A 2 -3.30 -32.98 48.09
CA PRO A 2 -4.52 -32.86 47.31
C PRO A 2 -4.18 -32.47 45.86
N SER A 3 -4.89 -33.09 44.94
CA SER A 3 -4.85 -32.89 43.49
C SER A 3 -5.02 -31.41 43.10
N SER A 4 -4.14 -30.92 42.21
CA SER A 4 -4.23 -29.58 41.64
C SER A 4 -5.58 -29.35 40.97
N PRO A 5 -6.23 -28.19 41.14
CA PRO A 5 -7.46 -27.90 40.42
C PRO A 5 -7.17 -27.84 38.91
N ASN A 6 -7.96 -28.57 38.13
CA ASN A 6 -7.99 -28.47 36.68
C ASN A 6 -8.47 -27.06 36.30
N TYR A 7 -7.52 -26.17 36.01
CA TYR A 7 -7.81 -24.93 35.31
C TYR A 7 -8.26 -25.31 33.90
N ILE A 8 -9.57 -25.36 33.69
CA ILE A 8 -10.13 -25.28 32.35
C ILE A 8 -9.77 -23.88 31.86
N ASN A 9 -8.64 -23.81 31.15
CA ASN A 9 -8.22 -22.63 30.43
C ASN A 9 -9.37 -22.23 29.49
N TYR A 10 -10.12 -21.20 29.85
CA TYR A 10 -10.91 -20.40 28.92
C TYR A 10 -9.98 -19.59 27.99
N VAL A 11 -8.89 -20.20 27.52
CA VAL A 11 -7.99 -19.59 26.54
C VAL A 11 -8.65 -19.73 25.18
N ARG A 12 -9.60 -18.85 24.92
CA ARG A 12 -9.87 -18.36 23.59
C ARG A 12 -10.05 -16.86 23.66
N ILE A 13 -8.97 -16.14 23.39
CA ILE A 13 -9.09 -14.95 22.54
C ILE A 13 -8.03 -15.15 21.45
N PRO A 14 -8.44 -15.44 20.20
CA PRO A 14 -7.50 -15.46 19.08
C PRO A 14 -6.86 -14.07 18.99
N GLU A 15 -5.62 -13.96 18.47
CA GLU A 15 -4.92 -12.70 18.19
C GLU A 15 -5.88 -11.51 18.06
N ASN A 16 -5.93 -10.62 19.07
CA ASN A 16 -6.93 -9.58 19.09
C ASN A 16 -6.63 -8.57 17.96
N ASN A 17 -7.39 -8.66 16.87
CA ASN A 17 -7.20 -7.87 15.66
C ASN A 17 -7.80 -6.45 15.78
N ASP A 18 -8.12 -5.99 16.99
CA ASP A 18 -8.68 -4.66 17.26
C ASP A 18 -7.83 -3.53 16.66
N TRP A 19 -6.51 -3.69 16.65
CA TRP A 19 -5.59 -2.74 16.01
C TRP A 19 -5.87 -2.54 14.51
N VAL A 20 -6.37 -3.57 13.83
CA VAL A 20 -6.75 -3.50 12.41
C VAL A 20 -8.00 -2.64 12.24
N ILE A 21 -9.01 -2.77 13.11
CA ILE A 21 -10.18 -1.89 13.10
C ILE A 21 -9.76 -0.43 13.22
N PHE A 22 -8.84 -0.10 14.15
CA PHE A 22 -8.36 1.28 14.29
C PHE A 22 -7.67 1.79 13.01
N ILE A 23 -6.88 0.95 12.34
CA ILE A 23 -6.28 1.31 11.05
C ILE A 23 -7.34 1.54 9.99
N LEU A 24 -8.32 0.64 9.86
CA LEU A 24 -9.36 0.73 8.84
C LEU A 24 -10.25 1.96 9.05
N ILE A 25 -10.69 2.22 10.29
CA ILE A 25 -11.45 3.43 10.64
C ILE A 25 -10.62 4.68 10.34
N GLY A 26 -9.33 4.68 10.71
CA GLY A 26 -8.42 5.78 10.40
C GLY A 26 -8.27 6.03 8.90
N CYS A 27 -8.17 4.96 8.10
CA CYS A 27 -8.10 5.05 6.64
C CYS A 27 -9.38 5.63 6.02
N ILE A 28 -10.55 5.18 6.50
CA ILE A 28 -11.84 5.71 6.07
C ILE A 28 -11.96 7.18 6.45
N PHE A 29 -11.60 7.54 7.68
CA PHE A 29 -11.58 8.92 8.14
C PHE A 29 -10.69 9.81 7.27
N LEU A 30 -9.49 9.35 6.92
CA LEU A 30 -8.58 10.07 6.03
C LEU A 30 -9.20 10.32 4.64
N TYR A 31 -9.97 9.37 4.10
CA TYR A 31 -10.66 9.59 2.83
C TYR A 31 -11.88 10.51 2.95
N VAL A 32 -12.63 10.45 4.05
CA VAL A 32 -13.70 11.42 4.32
C VAL A 32 -13.11 12.82 4.44
N PHE A 33 -12.01 12.97 5.18
CA PHE A 33 -11.25 14.22 5.28
C PHE A 33 -10.77 14.71 3.90
N MET A 34 -10.21 13.82 3.08
CA MET A 34 -9.76 14.16 1.73
C MET A 34 -10.93 14.68 0.87
N MET A 35 -12.06 13.98 0.86
CA MET A 35 -13.21 14.39 0.03
C MET A 35 -13.83 15.70 0.48
N ASN A 36 -14.07 15.86 1.78
CA ASN A 36 -14.77 17.03 2.31
C ASN A 36 -13.88 18.27 2.33
N ILE A 37 -12.64 18.14 2.83
CA ILE A 37 -11.78 19.30 3.10
C ILE A 37 -10.82 19.56 1.93
N VAL A 38 -10.14 18.53 1.42
CA VAL A 38 -9.11 18.70 0.39
C VAL A 38 -9.74 18.93 -0.98
N GLU A 39 -10.73 18.11 -1.33
CA GLU A 39 -11.45 18.16 -2.62
C GLU A 39 -12.71 19.04 -2.56
N ARG A 40 -13.00 19.68 -1.42
CA ARG A 40 -14.11 20.64 -1.23
C ARG A 40 -15.48 20.04 -1.55
N ASP A 41 -15.83 18.99 -0.81
CA ASP A 41 -17.09 18.26 -0.92
C ASP A 41 -17.33 17.63 -2.32
N ALA A 42 -16.26 17.24 -3.01
CA ALA A 42 -16.37 16.51 -4.27
C ALA A 42 -16.97 15.12 -4.06
N SER A 43 -17.83 14.69 -4.99
CA SER A 43 -18.30 13.31 -4.97
C SER A 43 -17.21 12.33 -5.43
N LEU A 44 -17.35 11.05 -5.05
CA LEU A 44 -16.45 9.98 -5.51
C LEU A 44 -16.34 9.94 -7.05
N LYS A 45 -17.46 10.15 -7.74
CA LYS A 45 -17.50 10.15 -9.20
C LYS A 45 -16.74 11.35 -9.77
N ASP A 46 -16.92 12.52 -9.16
CA ASP A 46 -16.25 13.75 -9.60
C ASP A 46 -14.75 13.62 -9.44
N PHE A 47 -14.27 13.16 -8.27
CA PHE A 47 -12.86 12.90 -8.01
C PHE A 47 -12.24 11.93 -9.05
N LEU A 48 -12.90 10.80 -9.31
CA LEU A 48 -12.39 9.80 -10.24
C LEU A 48 -12.37 10.29 -11.70
N LEU A 49 -13.38 11.06 -12.13
CA LEU A 49 -13.49 11.53 -13.51
C LEU A 49 -12.84 12.90 -13.77
N GLN A 50 -12.37 13.59 -12.73
CA GLN A 50 -11.72 14.89 -12.83
C GLN A 50 -10.55 14.89 -13.82
N LYS A 51 -10.44 15.93 -14.65
CA LYS A 51 -9.26 16.13 -15.50
C LYS A 51 -8.15 16.77 -14.68
N TYR A 52 -6.91 16.49 -15.07
CA TYR A 52 -5.73 17.03 -14.38
C TYR A 52 -5.73 18.57 -14.28
N PHE A 53 -6.20 19.26 -15.33
CA PHE A 53 -6.24 20.73 -15.38
C PHE A 53 -7.29 21.34 -14.44
N ASP A 54 -8.34 20.59 -14.11
CA ASP A 54 -9.44 21.04 -13.24
C ASP A 54 -9.19 20.64 -11.78
N ALA A 55 -8.07 19.98 -11.51
CA ALA A 55 -7.76 19.41 -10.21
C ALA A 55 -6.88 20.34 -9.36
N SER A 56 -7.49 20.88 -8.30
CA SER A 56 -6.79 21.54 -7.20
C SER A 56 -6.32 20.51 -6.18
N ASN A 57 -5.25 20.80 -5.43
CA ASN A 57 -4.81 19.99 -4.29
C ASN A 57 -4.36 18.55 -4.59
N ASN A 58 -3.85 18.30 -5.80
CA ASN A 58 -3.33 16.98 -6.22
C ASN A 58 -2.26 16.40 -5.28
N LEU A 59 -1.40 17.24 -4.71
CA LEU A 59 -0.32 16.78 -3.83
C LEU A 59 -0.86 16.28 -2.48
N PRO A 60 -1.70 17.04 -1.73
CA PRO A 60 -2.39 16.52 -0.56
C PRO A 60 -3.14 15.20 -0.81
N SER A 61 -3.93 15.12 -1.89
CA SER A 61 -4.71 13.91 -2.22
C SER A 61 -3.79 12.72 -2.52
N TRP A 62 -2.65 12.96 -3.18
CA TRP A 62 -1.62 11.95 -3.40
C TRP A 62 -0.98 11.46 -2.10
N ILE A 63 -0.66 12.35 -1.16
CA ILE A 63 -0.09 11.99 0.15
C ILE A 63 -1.08 11.14 0.95
N ILE A 64 -2.34 11.58 1.06
CA ILE A 64 -3.36 10.87 1.83
C ILE A 64 -3.59 9.47 1.24
N THR A 65 -3.78 9.38 -0.08
CA THR A 65 -3.98 8.09 -0.77
C THR A 65 -2.78 7.17 -0.61
N SER A 66 -1.56 7.71 -0.65
CA SER A 66 -0.33 6.93 -0.43
C SER A 66 -0.23 6.42 1.00
N CYS A 67 -0.62 7.23 1.99
CA CYS A 67 -0.68 6.82 3.39
C CYS A 67 -1.67 5.67 3.60
N VAL A 68 -2.92 5.84 3.13
CA VAL A 68 -3.97 4.81 3.25
C VAL A 68 -3.57 3.51 2.55
N THR A 69 -3.04 3.60 1.33
CA THR A 69 -2.57 2.43 0.58
C THR A 69 -1.44 1.72 1.32
N THR A 70 -0.49 2.47 1.88
CA THR A 70 0.65 1.89 2.60
C THR A 70 0.20 1.21 3.89
N LEU A 71 -0.70 1.83 4.67
CA LEU A 71 -1.25 1.25 5.89
C LEU A 71 -2.00 -0.05 5.61
N THR A 72 -2.94 -0.02 4.66
CA THR A 72 -3.78 -1.18 4.31
C THR A 72 -2.96 -2.31 3.69
N LEU A 73 -2.00 -2.00 2.81
CA LEU A 73 -1.10 -3.00 2.25
C LEU A 73 -0.22 -3.64 3.33
N SER A 74 0.32 -2.82 4.24
CA SER A 74 1.19 -3.30 5.33
C SER A 74 0.43 -4.18 6.31
N ALA A 75 -0.82 -3.82 6.61
CA ALA A 75 -1.72 -4.63 7.43
C ALA A 75 -2.04 -5.97 6.75
N LEU A 76 -2.28 -5.99 5.44
CA LEU A 76 -2.55 -7.24 4.73
C LEU A 76 -1.32 -8.16 4.68
N ILE A 77 -0.14 -7.60 4.40
CA ILE A 77 1.10 -8.38 4.25
C ILE A 77 1.66 -8.85 5.59
N SER A 78 1.44 -8.12 6.69
CA SER A 78 2.03 -8.42 8.00
C SER A 78 1.74 -9.82 8.53
N GLN A 79 0.62 -10.41 8.12
CA GLN A 79 0.25 -11.77 8.51
C GLN A 79 1.16 -12.85 7.90
N TYR A 80 1.77 -12.56 6.75
CA TYR A 80 2.60 -13.51 6.01
C TYR A 80 4.08 -13.39 6.33
N ILE A 81 4.48 -12.39 7.13
CA ILE A 81 5.88 -12.24 7.51
C ILE A 81 6.27 -13.34 8.51
N PRO A 82 7.24 -14.19 8.15
CA PRO A 82 7.61 -15.32 8.97
C PRO A 82 8.28 -14.86 10.27
N VAL A 83 9.32 -14.01 10.17
CA VAL A 83 10.15 -13.56 11.30
C VAL A 83 10.61 -12.12 11.06
N VAL A 84 10.65 -11.30 12.12
CA VAL A 84 11.30 -9.98 12.08
C VAL A 84 12.80 -10.17 12.23
N PRO A 85 13.65 -9.63 11.33
CA PRO A 85 15.11 -9.78 11.42
C PRO A 85 15.67 -9.37 12.79
N LYS A 86 16.64 -10.13 13.33
CA LYS A 86 17.20 -9.90 14.68
C LYS A 86 17.73 -8.47 14.88
N PHE A 87 18.43 -7.93 13.88
CA PHE A 87 18.93 -6.54 13.91
C PHE A 87 17.82 -5.50 14.15
N ILE A 88 16.58 -5.77 13.71
CA ILE A 88 15.43 -4.88 13.88
C ILE A 88 14.69 -5.20 15.19
N ALA A 89 14.63 -6.47 15.58
CA ALA A 89 14.04 -6.90 16.84
C ALA A 89 14.81 -6.37 18.07
N ASP A 90 16.13 -6.28 17.96
CA ASP A 90 17.03 -5.79 19.02
C ASP A 90 17.08 -4.25 19.07
N LEU A 91 16.43 -3.57 18.13
CA LEU A 91 16.42 -2.11 18.02
C LEU A 91 15.34 -1.52 18.93
N HIS A 92 15.72 -1.20 20.16
CA HIS A 92 14.84 -0.57 21.15
C HIS A 92 14.86 0.95 20.97
N ILE A 93 13.85 1.50 20.29
CA ILE A 93 13.67 2.95 20.18
C ILE A 93 12.74 3.38 21.30
N LEU A 94 13.23 4.19 22.25
CA LEU A 94 12.44 4.71 23.39
C LEU A 94 11.76 3.59 24.22
N GLY A 95 12.37 2.40 24.28
CA GLY A 95 11.82 1.23 24.98
C GLY A 95 10.79 0.42 24.19
N TYR A 96 10.39 0.88 23.00
CA TYR A 96 9.49 0.14 22.11
C TYR A 96 10.27 -0.78 21.16
N GLN A 97 9.75 -1.99 20.97
CA GLN A 97 10.21 -2.93 19.95
C GLN A 97 9.25 -2.94 18.75
N LEU A 98 9.81 -3.07 17.55
CA LEU A 98 9.01 -3.18 16.33
C LEU A 98 8.33 -4.55 16.25
N ASN A 99 7.00 -4.55 16.28
CA ASN A 99 6.22 -5.75 15.99
C ASN A 99 6.23 -6.07 14.49
N LYS A 100 5.64 -7.22 14.10
CA LYS A 100 5.57 -7.65 12.68
C LYS A 100 4.97 -6.56 11.78
N PHE A 101 3.90 -5.90 12.23
CA PHE A 101 3.26 -4.83 11.48
C PHE A 101 4.13 -3.57 11.36
N GLY A 102 4.80 -3.14 12.42
CA GLY A 102 5.70 -1.98 12.40
C GLY A 102 6.87 -2.21 11.43
N TYR A 103 7.43 -3.42 11.44
CA TYR A 103 8.42 -3.83 10.44
C TYR A 103 7.88 -3.77 9.01
N THR A 104 6.69 -4.34 8.76
CA THR A 104 6.08 -4.32 7.41
C THR A 104 5.80 -2.91 6.94
N LEU A 105 5.27 -2.07 7.84
CA LEU A 105 4.93 -0.70 7.56
C LEU A 105 6.17 0.11 7.17
N LEU A 106 7.26 -0.01 7.93
CA LEU A 106 8.53 0.65 7.61
C LEU A 106 9.07 0.20 6.25
N ALA A 107 9.07 -1.11 5.99
CA ALA A 107 9.54 -1.66 4.72
C ALA A 107 8.72 -1.17 3.52
N VAL A 108 7.39 -1.18 3.63
CA VAL A 108 6.48 -0.73 2.56
C VAL A 108 6.56 0.78 2.37
N MET A 109 6.64 1.58 3.45
CA MET A 109 6.85 3.02 3.37
C MET A 109 8.16 3.34 2.65
N PHE A 110 9.26 2.70 3.06
CA PHE A 110 10.56 2.89 2.43
C PHE A 110 10.56 2.53 0.95
N PHE A 111 9.91 1.41 0.60
CA PHE A 111 9.72 1.01 -0.79
C PHE A 111 9.00 2.08 -1.62
N TYR A 112 7.88 2.61 -1.15
CA TYR A 112 7.14 3.64 -1.89
C TYR A 112 7.89 4.99 -1.93
N LEU A 113 8.60 5.36 -0.87
CA LEU A 113 9.43 6.56 -0.84
C LEU A 113 10.59 6.50 -1.84
N ILE A 114 11.36 5.40 -1.86
CA ILE A 114 12.41 5.19 -2.86
C ILE A 114 11.81 5.22 -4.25
N LYS A 115 10.75 4.45 -4.48
CA LYS A 115 10.11 4.38 -5.80
C LYS A 115 9.65 5.76 -6.28
N SER A 116 9.05 6.55 -5.40
CA SER A 116 8.60 7.90 -5.72
C SER A 116 9.78 8.83 -6.01
N THR A 117 10.82 8.78 -5.19
CA THR A 117 12.03 9.61 -5.34
C THR A 117 12.76 9.29 -6.63
N LEU A 118 13.01 8.01 -6.92
CA LEU A 118 13.63 7.57 -8.17
C LEU A 118 12.73 7.89 -9.38
N GLY A 119 11.41 7.78 -9.24
CA GLY A 119 10.45 8.18 -10.26
C GLY A 119 10.55 9.66 -10.59
N PHE A 120 10.54 10.51 -9.57
CA PHE A 120 10.76 11.95 -9.72
C PHE A 120 12.08 12.27 -10.42
N LEU A 121 13.19 11.70 -9.94
CA LEU A 121 14.52 11.90 -10.53
C LEU A 121 14.58 11.43 -11.99
N PHE A 122 13.90 10.33 -12.32
CA PHE A 122 13.81 9.81 -13.68
C PHE A 122 13.08 10.77 -14.63
N TYR A 123 11.95 11.36 -14.23
CA TYR A 123 11.27 12.35 -15.07
C TYR A 123 12.05 13.64 -15.20
N GLN A 124 12.77 14.06 -14.15
CA GLN A 124 13.64 15.23 -14.21
C GLN A 124 14.84 15.02 -15.13
N SER A 125 15.47 13.84 -15.08
CA SER A 125 16.68 13.56 -15.89
C SER A 125 16.40 13.47 -17.39
N ILE A 126 15.18 13.11 -17.77
CA ILE A 126 14.75 13.05 -19.18
C ILE A 126 14.28 14.44 -19.70
N GLY A 127 14.17 15.44 -18.82
CA GLY A 127 13.64 16.77 -19.16
C GLY A 127 12.11 16.84 -19.22
N ASP A 128 11.42 15.80 -18.74
CA ASP A 128 9.96 15.62 -18.79
C ASP A 128 9.32 15.84 -17.40
N GLY A 129 9.89 16.72 -16.57
CA GLY A 129 9.47 16.93 -15.18
C GLY A 129 7.98 17.28 -14.99
N LYS A 130 7.36 17.96 -15.97
CA LYS A 130 5.91 18.24 -15.96
C LYS A 130 5.05 16.98 -16.07
N LYS A 131 5.56 15.90 -16.69
CA LYS A 131 4.84 14.62 -16.76
C LYS A 131 4.77 13.92 -15.41
N TRP A 132 5.70 14.21 -14.48
CA TRP A 132 5.64 13.69 -13.12
C TRP A 132 4.35 14.08 -12.39
N THR A 133 3.87 15.31 -12.58
CA THR A 133 2.66 15.77 -11.91
C THR A 133 1.40 15.09 -12.42
N ILE A 134 1.33 14.91 -13.74
CA ILE A 134 0.27 14.15 -14.40
C ILE A 134 0.35 12.67 -13.97
N PHE A 135 1.57 12.13 -13.85
CA PHE A 135 1.82 10.76 -13.43
C PHE A 135 1.29 10.49 -12.02
N TYR A 136 1.70 11.27 -11.01
CA TYR A 136 1.22 11.01 -9.65
C TYR A 136 -0.28 11.31 -9.51
N PHE A 137 -0.85 12.25 -10.26
CA PHE A 137 -2.29 12.48 -10.31
C PHE A 137 -3.05 11.24 -10.82
N THR A 138 -2.65 10.70 -11.96
CA THR A 138 -3.24 9.46 -12.52
C THR A 138 -3.02 8.27 -11.58
N SER A 139 -1.83 8.19 -10.95
CA SER A 139 -1.50 7.15 -10.00
C SER A 139 -2.39 7.21 -8.74
N THR A 140 -2.68 8.41 -8.24
CA THR A 140 -3.54 8.63 -7.07
C THR A 140 -4.91 8.00 -7.28
N LYS A 141 -5.55 8.21 -8.43
CA LYS A 141 -6.86 7.62 -8.75
C LYS A 141 -6.84 6.10 -8.77
N PHE A 142 -5.78 5.53 -9.35
CA PHE A 142 -5.58 4.08 -9.38
C PHE A 142 -5.42 3.51 -7.96
N TYR A 143 -4.55 4.12 -7.16
CA TYR A 143 -4.27 3.67 -5.79
C TYR A 143 -5.44 3.93 -4.85
N PHE A 144 -6.24 4.96 -5.09
CA PHE A 144 -7.50 5.21 -4.39
C PHE A 144 -8.43 4.01 -4.55
N ILE A 145 -8.74 3.59 -5.79
CA ILE A 145 -9.58 2.41 -6.04
C ILE A 145 -8.95 1.13 -5.43
N LEU A 146 -7.64 0.93 -5.63
CA LEU A 146 -6.94 -0.22 -5.07
C LEU A 146 -7.06 -0.28 -3.55
N SER A 147 -6.97 0.86 -2.87
CA SER A 147 -7.04 0.89 -1.41
C SER A 147 -8.40 0.46 -0.87
N PHE A 148 -9.52 0.76 -1.55
CA PHE A 148 -10.83 0.23 -1.16
C PHE A 148 -10.86 -1.30 -1.28
N LEU A 149 -10.26 -1.85 -2.34
CA LEU A 149 -10.11 -3.30 -2.47
C LEU A 149 -9.24 -3.87 -1.34
N LEU A 150 -8.13 -3.21 -0.99
CA LEU A 150 -7.27 -3.62 0.12
C LEU A 150 -7.99 -3.57 1.48
N ILE A 151 -8.84 -2.55 1.72
CA ILE A 151 -9.68 -2.47 2.93
C ILE A 151 -10.61 -3.67 3.00
N ILE A 152 -11.33 -3.99 1.91
CA ILE A 152 -12.22 -5.17 1.85
C ILE A 152 -11.42 -6.45 2.12
N LEU A 153 -10.25 -6.61 1.49
CA LEU A 153 -9.39 -7.77 1.70
C LEU A 153 -8.88 -7.88 3.15
N CYS A 154 -8.54 -6.76 3.79
CA CYS A 154 -8.17 -6.73 5.20
C CYS A 154 -9.33 -7.19 6.07
N VAL A 155 -10.54 -6.69 5.83
CA VAL A 155 -11.74 -7.13 6.58
C VAL A 155 -11.97 -8.63 6.38
N SER A 156 -11.95 -9.10 5.13
CA SER A 156 -12.13 -10.51 4.80
C SER A 156 -11.09 -11.41 5.47
N HIS A 157 -9.82 -11.00 5.52
CA HIS A 157 -8.75 -11.83 6.08
C HIS A 157 -8.74 -11.86 7.61
N TYR A 158 -8.91 -10.69 8.26
CA TYR A 158 -8.74 -10.57 9.71
C TYR A 158 -9.97 -10.97 10.50
N TYR A 159 -11.18 -10.89 9.92
CA TYR A 159 -12.45 -11.14 10.64
C TYR A 159 -13.20 -12.38 10.19
N PHE A 160 -12.85 -12.98 9.05
CA PHE A 160 -13.45 -14.25 8.62
C PHE A 160 -12.46 -15.40 8.78
N PRO A 161 -12.92 -16.61 9.12
CA PRO A 161 -12.06 -17.77 9.26
C PRO A 161 -11.60 -18.25 7.88
N VAL A 162 -10.44 -17.74 7.44
CA VAL A 162 -9.82 -18.13 6.17
C VAL A 162 -8.50 -18.85 6.41
N ASP A 163 -8.27 -19.93 5.66
CA ASP A 163 -7.00 -20.64 5.64
C ASP A 163 -5.92 -19.79 4.96
N ARG A 164 -4.90 -19.40 5.75
CA ARG A 164 -3.80 -18.51 5.33
C ARG A 164 -3.04 -19.05 4.12
N ASN A 165 -2.81 -20.36 4.04
CA ASN A 165 -2.02 -20.95 2.95
C ASN A 165 -2.81 -20.93 1.64
N LYS A 166 -4.11 -21.25 1.71
CA LYS A 166 -4.98 -21.22 0.53
C LYS A 166 -5.14 -19.79 0.02
N ILE A 167 -5.43 -18.84 0.90
CA ILE A 167 -5.67 -17.44 0.50
C ILE A 167 -4.41 -16.71 0.02
N PHE A 168 -3.21 -17.13 0.45
CA PHE A 168 -1.95 -16.59 -0.06
C PHE A 168 -1.83 -16.73 -1.59
N ILE A 169 -2.20 -17.89 -2.15
CA ILE A 169 -2.18 -18.12 -3.60
C ILE A 169 -3.13 -17.15 -4.31
N TYR A 170 -4.34 -16.95 -3.77
CA TYR A 170 -5.30 -16.00 -4.34
C TYR A 170 -4.76 -14.56 -4.28
N TYR A 171 -4.09 -14.16 -3.19
CA TYR A 171 -3.44 -12.85 -3.10
C TYR A 171 -2.29 -12.71 -4.09
N PHE A 172 -1.48 -13.74 -4.30
CA PHE A 172 -0.44 -13.72 -5.31
C PHE A 172 -1.01 -13.46 -6.71
N PHE A 173 -2.09 -14.16 -7.08
CA PHE A 173 -2.79 -13.92 -8.36
C PHE A 173 -3.42 -12.53 -8.41
N PHE A 174 -4.07 -12.08 -7.35
CA PHE A 174 -4.66 -10.74 -7.27
C PHE A 174 -3.61 -9.63 -7.46
N PHE A 175 -2.50 -9.68 -6.72
CA PHE A 175 -1.44 -8.69 -6.83
C PHE A 175 -0.73 -8.75 -8.19
N SER A 176 -0.55 -9.95 -8.76
CA SER A 176 -0.01 -10.11 -10.12
C SER A 176 -0.94 -9.49 -11.15
N PHE A 177 -2.25 -9.73 -11.04
CA PHE A 177 -3.25 -9.12 -11.90
C PHE A 177 -3.27 -7.60 -11.77
N VAL A 178 -3.30 -7.07 -10.55
CA VAL A 178 -3.24 -5.61 -10.28
C VAL A 178 -1.97 -5.00 -10.85
N PHE A 179 -0.82 -5.69 -10.73
CA PHE A 179 0.44 -5.23 -11.31
C PHE A 179 0.38 -5.13 -12.83
N ILE A 180 -0.09 -6.20 -13.50
CA ILE A 180 -0.25 -6.23 -14.96
C ILE A 180 -1.24 -5.14 -15.39
N PHE A 181 -2.42 -5.09 -14.79
CA PHE A 181 -3.46 -4.11 -15.08
C PHE A 181 -2.94 -2.68 -14.92
N LYS A 182 -2.17 -2.39 -13.87
CA LYS A 182 -1.53 -1.08 -13.66
C LYS A 182 -0.57 -0.72 -14.80
N VAL A 183 0.25 -1.67 -15.26
CA VAL A 183 1.18 -1.43 -16.38
C VAL A 183 0.41 -1.11 -17.67
N PHE A 184 -0.64 -1.88 -17.98
CA PHE A 184 -1.53 -1.60 -19.10
C PHE A 184 -2.21 -0.23 -18.96
N PHE A 185 -2.77 0.07 -17.78
CA PHE A 185 -3.40 1.35 -17.49
C PHE A 185 -2.44 2.52 -17.75
N TYR A 186 -1.17 2.39 -17.35
CA TYR A 186 -0.16 3.43 -17.57
C TYR A 186 0.28 3.56 -19.03
N LEU A 187 0.39 2.45 -19.77
CA LEU A 187 0.76 2.45 -21.19
C LEU A 187 -0.32 3.08 -22.07
N PHE A 188 -1.59 2.80 -21.77
CA PHE A 188 -2.72 3.20 -22.61
C PHE A 188 -3.51 4.41 -22.08
N HIS A 189 -3.02 5.08 -21.03
CA HIS A 189 -3.70 6.25 -20.48
C HIS A 189 -3.73 7.41 -21.49
N LYS A 190 -4.90 8.06 -21.64
CA LYS A 190 -5.13 9.16 -22.61
C LYS A 190 -4.12 10.31 -22.49
N ASN A 191 -3.71 10.63 -21.26
CA ASN A 191 -2.75 11.71 -20.96
C ASN A 191 -1.28 11.35 -21.24
N LYS A 192 -0.98 10.18 -21.83
CA LYS A 192 0.39 9.70 -22.14
C LYS A 192 1.35 9.92 -20.96
N ILE A 193 1.03 9.31 -19.83
CA ILE A 193 1.73 9.55 -18.55
C ILE A 193 3.18 9.06 -18.55
N LEU A 194 3.52 8.08 -19.39
CA LEU A 194 4.87 7.55 -19.54
C LEU A 194 5.66 8.37 -20.58
N PRO A 195 7.01 8.35 -20.51
CA PRO A 195 7.85 9.00 -21.52
C PRO A 195 7.51 8.54 -22.94
N GLU A 196 7.64 9.42 -23.93
CA GLU A 196 7.20 9.14 -25.30
C GLU A 196 8.02 8.05 -25.97
N LYS A 197 9.35 8.12 -25.79
CA LYS A 197 10.28 7.18 -26.42
C LYS A 197 10.17 5.80 -25.78
N TRP A 198 10.06 4.77 -26.62
CA TRP A 198 9.80 3.39 -26.18
C TRP A 198 10.85 2.83 -25.22
N TYR A 199 12.13 3.13 -25.44
CA TYR A 199 13.22 2.67 -24.58
C TYR A 199 13.14 3.23 -23.14
N TYR A 200 12.65 4.45 -22.95
CA TYR A 200 12.41 5.00 -21.61
C TYR A 200 11.21 4.33 -20.92
N LYS A 201 10.19 3.89 -21.67
CA LYS A 201 9.08 3.11 -21.10
C LYS A 201 9.58 1.76 -20.58
N PHE A 202 10.42 1.07 -21.36
CA PHE A 202 11.03 -0.18 -20.94
C PHE A 202 11.90 0.02 -19.70
N LEU A 203 12.79 1.03 -19.73
CA LEU A 203 13.64 1.37 -18.60
C LEU A 203 12.81 1.62 -17.35
N TYR A 204 11.76 2.44 -17.44
CA TYR A 204 10.83 2.71 -16.34
C TYR A 204 10.20 1.43 -15.76
N ILE A 205 9.70 0.53 -16.60
CA ILE A 205 9.07 -0.71 -16.14
C ILE A 205 10.10 -1.58 -15.40
N CYS A 206 11.28 -1.76 -15.98
CA CYS A 206 12.31 -2.61 -15.39
C CYS A 206 12.87 -2.04 -14.08
N THR A 207 13.23 -0.76 -14.05
CA THR A 207 13.95 -0.15 -12.91
C THR A 207 13.03 0.41 -11.83
N LEU A 208 11.84 0.92 -12.17
CA LEU A 208 10.94 1.57 -11.21
C LEU A 208 9.72 0.73 -10.85
N GLN A 209 9.41 -0.35 -11.60
CA GLN A 209 8.33 -1.27 -11.25
C GLN A 209 8.85 -2.62 -10.79
N ILE A 210 9.66 -3.31 -11.60
CA ILE A 210 10.07 -4.71 -11.32
C ILE A 210 11.17 -4.77 -10.25
N ALA A 211 12.29 -4.08 -10.45
CA ALA A 211 13.43 -4.18 -9.53
C ALA A 211 13.10 -3.80 -8.07
N PRO A 212 12.37 -2.70 -7.78
CA PRO A 212 12.01 -2.35 -6.42
C PRO A 212 11.05 -3.38 -5.80
N LEU A 213 10.18 -4.00 -6.60
CA LEU A 213 9.26 -5.03 -6.11
C LEU A 213 10.01 -6.30 -5.70
N LEU A 214 11.00 -6.72 -6.50
CA LEU A 214 11.88 -7.84 -6.15
C LEU A 214 12.70 -7.55 -4.90
N LEU A 215 13.18 -6.30 -4.74
CA LEU A 215 13.87 -5.87 -3.53
C LEU A 215 12.96 -5.93 -2.29
N LEU A 216 11.73 -5.43 -2.39
CA LEU A 216 10.74 -5.52 -1.31
C LEU A 216 10.45 -6.98 -0.95
N TRP A 217 10.23 -7.84 -1.95
CA TRP A 217 10.02 -9.26 -1.72
C TRP A 217 11.18 -9.91 -0.99
N LYS A 218 12.42 -9.62 -1.43
CA LYS A 218 13.62 -10.10 -0.77
C LYS A 218 13.67 -9.65 0.68
N LEU A 219 13.43 -8.35 0.95
CA LEU A 219 13.49 -7.79 2.30
C LEU A 219 12.42 -8.35 3.24
N LEU A 220 11.21 -8.63 2.75
CA LEU A 220 10.11 -9.10 3.61
C LEU A 220 10.17 -10.61 3.91
N PHE A 221 10.75 -11.42 3.02
CA PHE A 221 10.69 -12.88 3.09
C PHE A 221 12.05 -13.60 3.22
N PHE A 222 13.18 -12.93 3.00
CA PHE A 222 14.53 -13.53 3.02
C PHE A 222 15.49 -12.71 3.89
#